data_AF-A0AAV7EER7-F1
#
_entry.id   AF-A0AAV7EER7-F1
#
_cell.length_a   1.000
_cell.length_b   1.000
_cell.length_c   1.000
_cell.angle_alpha   90.00
_cell.angle_beta   90.00
_cell.angle_gamma   90.00
#
_symmetry.space_group_name_H-M   'P 1'
#
loop_
_entity.id
_entity.type
_entity.pdbx_description
1 polymer ?
#
loop_
_entity_poly.entity_id
_entity_poly.type
_entity_poly.pdbx_seq_one_letter_code
_entity_poly.pdbx_strand_id
1 'polypeptide(L)'
;MNGASKFNGIQAAFSYCVQQVRTYDYHPYLCLLHLPPTMRKAAFALRAFNVETARAMDVVSNPMTGIGRLLWWQEAIDKIFSKKKVEHPTAQVLSAIISEHKISKSWLKKSVEARWHPLNSS
;
A
#
# COMPACT_ATOMS: atom_id res chain seq x y z
N MET A 1 -9.89 -18.04 -22.08
CA MET A 1 -9.68 -18.64 -20.74
C MET A 1 -8.71 -17.86 -19.81
N ASN A 2 -8.29 -16.63 -20.14
CA ASN A 2 -7.27 -15.87 -19.37
C ASN A 2 -7.81 -14.97 -18.22
N GLY A 3 -9.11 -14.99 -17.93
CA GLY A 3 -9.71 -14.14 -16.89
C GLY A 3 -9.49 -14.69 -15.47
N ALA A 4 -9.73 -15.99 -15.28
CA ALA A 4 -9.82 -16.61 -13.95
C ALA A 4 -8.51 -16.57 -13.14
N SER A 5 -7.35 -16.69 -13.79
CA SER A 5 -6.04 -16.63 -13.12
C SER A 5 -5.72 -15.23 -12.56
N LYS A 6 -6.16 -14.18 -13.27
CA LYS A 6 -5.96 -12.78 -12.87
C LYS A 6 -6.88 -12.39 -11.70
N PHE A 7 -8.13 -12.88 -11.70
CA PHE A 7 -9.09 -12.66 -10.61
C PHE A 7 -8.67 -13.37 -9.31
N ASN A 8 -8.10 -14.58 -9.41
CA ASN A 8 -7.55 -15.27 -8.24
C ASN A 8 -6.37 -14.51 -7.62
N GLY A 9 -5.50 -13.92 -8.45
CA GLY A 9 -4.39 -13.10 -7.97
C GLY A 9 -4.83 -11.83 -7.23
N ILE A 10 -5.76 -11.06 -7.80
CA ILE A 10 -6.20 -9.80 -7.17
C ILE A 10 -6.99 -10.03 -5.88
N GLN A 11 -7.78 -11.11 -5.79
CA GLN A 11 -8.52 -11.44 -4.57
C GLN A 11 -7.57 -11.89 -3.45
N ALA A 12 -6.55 -12.69 -3.77
CA ALA A 12 -5.50 -13.06 -2.82
C ALA A 12 -4.72 -11.82 -2.35
N ALA A 13 -4.36 -10.92 -3.29
CA ALA A 13 -3.69 -9.67 -2.98
C ALA A 13 -4.54 -8.74 -2.10
N PHE A 14 -5.84 -8.68 -2.35
CA PHE A 14 -6.77 -7.93 -1.50
C PHE A 14 -6.89 -8.54 -0.10
N SER A 15 -6.96 -9.86 0.00
CA SER A 15 -6.98 -10.56 1.28
C SER A 15 -5.72 -10.30 2.10
N TYR A 16 -4.56 -10.20 1.42
CA TYR A 16 -3.31 -9.76 2.04
C TYR A 16 -3.44 -8.33 2.61
N CYS A 17 -3.96 -7.37 1.84
CA CYS A 17 -4.19 -6.00 2.33
C CYS A 17 -5.06 -5.98 3.59
N VAL A 18 -6.18 -6.72 3.59
CA VAL A 18 -7.07 -6.83 4.75
C VAL A 18 -6.33 -7.42 5.95
N GLN A 19 -5.53 -8.46 5.76
CA GLN A 19 -4.77 -9.07 6.83
C GLN A 19 -3.68 -8.15 7.40
N GLN A 20 -2.98 -7.37 6.56
CA GLN A 20 -2.01 -6.38 7.02
C GLN A 20 -2.68 -5.35 7.93
N VAL A 21 -3.80 -4.78 7.49
CA VAL A 21 -4.54 -3.78 8.29
C VAL A 21 -5.09 -4.41 9.56
N ARG A 22 -5.65 -5.62 9.50
CA ARG A 22 -6.13 -6.33 10.71
C ARG A 22 -5.02 -6.56 11.73
N THR A 23 -3.82 -6.91 11.28
CA THR A 23 -2.70 -7.30 12.15
C THR A 23 -2.01 -6.09 12.76
N TYR A 24 -1.84 -5.02 11.99
CA TYR A 24 -0.98 -3.89 12.38
C TYR A 24 -1.74 -2.58 12.58
N ASP A 25 -3.05 -2.57 12.35
CA ASP A 25 -3.87 -1.35 12.37
C ASP A 25 -5.34 -1.68 12.68
N TYR A 26 -5.56 -2.33 13.83
CA TYR A 26 -6.82 -2.99 14.16
C TYR A 26 -8.02 -2.04 14.30
N HIS A 27 -7.82 -0.85 14.88
CA HIS A 27 -8.90 0.13 15.00
C HIS A 27 -9.44 0.55 13.62
N PRO A 28 -8.60 1.00 12.67
CA PRO A 28 -9.02 1.23 11.28
C PRO A 28 -9.60 -0.01 10.61
N TYR A 29 -9.04 -1.21 10.84
CA TYR A 29 -9.65 -2.44 10.31
C TYR A 29 -11.14 -2.52 10.67
N LEU A 30 -11.50 -2.33 11.95
CA LEU A 30 -12.90 -2.33 12.39
C LEU A 30 -13.72 -1.24 11.70
N CYS A 31 -13.23 0.00 11.63
CA CYS A 31 -13.94 1.10 10.96
C CYS A 31 -14.20 0.81 9.47
N LEU A 32 -13.22 0.23 8.78
CA LEU A 32 -13.31 -0.05 7.35
C LEU A 32 -14.34 -1.14 7.02
N LEU A 33 -14.68 -2.03 7.96
CA LEU A 33 -15.73 -3.04 7.77
C LEU A 33 -17.12 -2.42 7.57
N HIS A 34 -17.35 -1.22 8.10
CA HIS A 34 -18.62 -0.51 7.99
C HIS A 34 -18.76 0.31 6.68
N LEU A 35 -17.70 0.43 5.89
CA LEU A 35 -17.78 1.13 4.60
C LEU A 35 -18.59 0.32 3.57
N PRO A 36 -19.26 1.00 2.62
CA PRO A 36 -19.89 0.35 1.48
C PRO A 36 -18.89 -0.56 0.72
N PRO A 37 -19.34 -1.71 0.18
CA PRO A 37 -18.45 -2.64 -0.52
C PRO A 37 -17.60 -2.00 -1.63
N THR A 38 -18.16 -1.03 -2.35
CA THR A 38 -17.50 -0.28 -3.44
C THR A 38 -16.32 0.57 -2.97
N MET A 39 -16.34 1.07 -1.73
CA MET A 39 -15.26 1.89 -1.17
C MET A 39 -14.27 1.07 -0.35
N ARG A 40 -14.73 -0.07 0.20
CA ARG A 40 -13.96 -0.91 1.11
C ARG A 40 -12.65 -1.39 0.50
N LYS A 41 -12.65 -1.79 -0.78
CA LYS A 41 -11.45 -2.23 -1.50
C LYS A 41 -10.37 -1.13 -1.55
N ALA A 42 -10.76 0.08 -1.96
CA ALA A 42 -9.86 1.22 -2.03
C ALA A 42 -9.32 1.61 -0.64
N ALA A 43 -10.20 1.64 0.36
CA ALA A 43 -9.83 2.02 1.71
C ALA A 43 -8.84 1.03 2.36
N PHE A 44 -9.05 -0.28 2.22
CA PHE A 44 -8.11 -1.29 2.71
C PHE A 44 -6.78 -1.25 1.98
N ALA A 45 -6.77 -1.03 0.67
CA ALA A 45 -5.52 -0.94 -0.09
C ALA A 45 -4.68 0.28 0.31
N LEU A 46 -5.31 1.45 0.46
CA LEU A 46 -4.63 2.66 0.95
C LEU A 46 -4.15 2.48 2.40
N ARG A 47 -4.94 1.82 3.25
CA ARG A 47 -4.55 1.57 4.63
C ARG A 47 -3.43 0.52 4.74
N ALA A 48 -3.43 -0.52 3.92
CA ALA A 48 -2.35 -1.50 3.85
C ALA A 48 -1.03 -0.85 3.39
N PHE A 49 -1.10 0.03 2.38
CA PHE A 49 0.04 0.86 1.97
C PHE A 49 0.57 1.73 3.11
N ASN A 50 -0.33 2.37 3.87
CA ASN A 50 0.05 3.13 5.06
C ASN A 50 0.74 2.24 6.13
N VAL A 51 0.23 1.03 6.36
CA VAL A 51 0.85 0.06 7.30
C VAL A 51 2.28 -0.27 6.86
N GLU A 52 2.48 -0.59 5.59
CA GLU A 52 3.80 -1.00 5.09
C GLU A 52 4.83 0.13 5.12
N THR A 53 4.41 1.35 4.78
CA THR A 53 5.28 2.52 4.80
C THR A 53 5.56 3.00 6.22
N ALA A 54 4.61 2.90 7.15
CA ALA A 54 4.84 3.16 8.57
C ALA A 54 5.88 2.21 9.15
N ARG A 55 5.69 0.92 8.91
CA ARG A 55 6.53 -0.14 9.46
C ARG A 55 7.88 -0.28 8.78
N ALA A 56 8.12 0.46 7.70
CA ALA A 56 9.41 0.47 7.02
C ALA A 56 10.55 0.89 7.96
N MET A 57 10.30 1.82 8.89
CA MET A 57 11.29 2.31 9.85
C MET A 57 11.21 1.61 11.21
N ASP A 58 10.03 1.13 11.62
CA ASP A 58 9.81 0.59 12.97
C ASP A 58 10.32 -0.84 13.18
N VAL A 59 10.43 -1.63 12.11
CA VAL A 59 10.66 -3.09 12.18
C VAL A 59 12.11 -3.48 11.89
N VAL A 60 12.97 -2.50 11.57
CA VAL A 60 14.35 -2.77 11.12
C VAL A 60 15.35 -2.32 12.17
N SER A 61 16.16 -3.28 12.64
CA SER A 61 17.31 -3.01 13.50
C SER A 61 18.39 -2.17 12.79
N ASN A 62 18.35 -2.12 11.46
CA ASN A 62 19.25 -1.32 10.63
C ASN A 62 18.46 -0.23 9.87
N PRO A 63 18.68 1.06 10.16
CA PRO A 63 18.03 2.18 9.48
C PRO A 63 18.12 2.15 7.94
N MET A 64 19.22 1.64 7.38
CA MET A 64 19.42 1.56 5.93
C MET A 64 18.42 0.63 5.25
N THR A 65 18.01 -0.45 5.93
CA THR A 65 16.99 -1.37 5.41
C THR A 65 15.63 -0.68 5.31
N GLY A 66 15.30 0.20 6.26
CA GLY A 66 14.05 0.96 6.24
C GLY A 66 14.01 1.98 5.11
N ILE A 67 15.10 2.72 4.93
CA ILE A 67 15.28 3.65 3.81
C ILE A 67 15.14 2.90 2.47
N GLY A 68 15.76 1.73 2.32
CA GLY A 68 15.64 0.90 1.12
C GLY A 68 14.19 0.49 0.82
N ARG A 69 13.39 0.17 1.85
CA ARG A 69 11.95 -0.12 1.69
C ARG A 69 11.15 1.10 1.25
N LEU A 70 11.43 2.28 1.80
CA LEU A 70 10.77 3.52 1.40
C LEU A 70 11.12 3.90 -0.04
N LEU A 71 12.40 3.76 -0.44
CA LEU A 71 12.84 3.99 -1.82
C LEU A 71 12.16 3.01 -2.79
N TRP A 72 12.08 1.73 -2.42
CA TRP A 72 11.35 0.74 -3.20
C TRP A 72 9.88 1.14 -3.39
N TRP A 73 9.23 1.67 -2.35
CA TRP A 73 7.85 2.17 -2.44
C TRP A 73 7.71 3.37 -3.39
N GLN A 74 8.68 4.30 -3.41
CA GLN A 74 8.71 5.39 -4.40
C GLN A 74 8.75 4.84 -5.83
N GLU A 75 9.63 3.88 -6.09
CA GLU A 75 9.74 3.24 -7.41
C GLU A 75 8.50 2.42 -7.77
N ALA A 76 7.89 1.73 -6.80
CA ALA A 76 6.67 0.97 -7.00
C ALA A 76 5.52 1.90 -7.41
N ILE A 77 5.37 3.05 -6.76
CA ILE A 77 4.40 4.09 -7.15
C ILE A 77 4.67 4.56 -8.58
N ASP A 78 5.94 4.86 -8.92
CA ASP A 78 6.30 5.27 -10.29
C ASP A 78 5.93 4.19 -11.34
N LYS A 79 6.18 2.91 -11.04
CA LYS A 79 5.80 1.76 -11.89
C LYS A 79 4.28 1.65 -12.04
N ILE A 80 3.52 1.75 -10.95
CA ILE A 80 2.05 1.66 -10.96
C ILE A 80 1.44 2.75 -11.86
N PHE A 81 1.86 4.01 -11.70
CA PHE A 81 1.34 5.11 -12.53
C PHE A 81 1.82 5.05 -13.99
N SER A 82 2.92 4.33 -14.24
CA SER A 82 3.38 4.00 -15.60
C SER A 82 2.72 2.74 -16.17
N LYS A 83 1.67 2.21 -15.52
CA LYS A 83 0.94 0.98 -15.88
C LYS A 83 1.83 -0.27 -15.97
N LYS A 84 2.95 -0.29 -15.25
CA LYS A 84 3.84 -1.45 -15.13
C LYS A 84 3.39 -2.35 -13.98
N LYS A 85 3.49 -3.66 -14.16
CA LYS A 85 3.15 -4.65 -13.13
C LYS A 85 4.17 -4.58 -11.98
N VAL A 86 3.67 -4.67 -10.74
CA VAL A 86 4.47 -4.85 -9.52
C VAL A 86 3.94 -6.11 -8.84
N GLU A 87 4.81 -7.02 -8.42
CA GLU A 87 4.40 -8.32 -7.86
C GLU A 87 3.91 -8.23 -6.40
N HIS A 88 4.21 -7.13 -5.71
CA HIS A 88 3.80 -6.95 -4.32
C HIS A 88 2.26 -6.88 -4.19
N PRO A 89 1.62 -7.67 -3.32
CA PRO A 89 0.16 -7.73 -3.17
C PRO A 89 -0.50 -6.34 -3.03
N THR A 90 -0.01 -5.53 -2.10
CA THR A 90 -0.55 -4.17 -1.89
C THR A 90 -0.37 -3.27 -3.12
N ALA A 91 0.74 -3.40 -3.84
CA ALA A 91 0.98 -2.64 -5.08
C ALA A 91 0.03 -3.07 -6.21
N GLN A 92 -0.30 -4.37 -6.29
CA GLN A 92 -1.28 -4.88 -7.25
C GLN A 92 -2.68 -4.31 -6.99
N VAL A 93 -3.11 -4.30 -5.72
CA VAL A 93 -4.43 -3.75 -5.36
C VAL A 93 -4.43 -2.22 -5.53
N LEU A 94 -3.35 -1.52 -5.16
CA LEU A 94 -3.18 -0.10 -5.43
C LEU A 94 -3.33 0.21 -6.93
N SER A 95 -2.67 -0.55 -7.80
CA SER A 95 -2.77 -0.38 -9.25
C SER A 95 -4.20 -0.56 -9.77
N ALA A 96 -4.94 -1.54 -9.24
CA ALA A 96 -6.34 -1.72 -9.57
C ALA A 96 -7.18 -0.50 -9.13
N ILE A 97 -7.04 -0.02 -7.90
CA ILE A 97 -7.88 1.08 -7.39
C ILE A 97 -7.50 2.44 -7.98
N ILE A 98 -6.25 2.66 -8.39
CA ILE A 98 -5.82 3.88 -9.10
C ILE A 98 -6.47 3.96 -10.49
N SER A 99 -6.78 2.80 -11.10
CA SER A 99 -7.51 2.75 -12.36
C SER A 99 -9.00 3.04 -12.19
N GLU A 100 -9.55 2.75 -11.00
CA GLU A 100 -10.97 2.89 -10.66
C GLU A 100 -11.29 4.27 -10.02
N HIS A 101 -10.30 4.92 -9.38
CA HIS A 101 -10.48 6.14 -8.59
C HIS A 101 -9.42 7.20 -8.94
N LYS A 102 -9.77 8.48 -8.79
CA LYS A 102 -8.84 9.61 -9.00
C LYS A 102 -7.87 9.77 -7.82
N ILE A 103 -6.87 8.89 -7.73
CA ILE A 103 -5.82 8.94 -6.70
C ILE A 103 -4.60 9.69 -7.23
N SER A 104 -4.12 10.67 -6.46
CA SER A 104 -2.95 11.48 -6.84
C SER A 104 -1.64 10.76 -6.60
N LYS A 105 -0.81 10.65 -7.64
CA LYS A 105 0.58 10.16 -7.55
C LYS A 105 1.39 10.94 -6.53
N SER A 106 1.31 12.27 -6.58
CA SER A 106 2.07 13.16 -5.70
C SER A 106 1.72 12.91 -4.24
N TRP A 107 0.45 12.66 -3.92
CA TRP A 107 0.01 12.43 -2.54
C TRP A 107 0.57 11.12 -1.97
N LEU A 108 0.61 10.05 -2.78
CA LEU A 108 1.24 8.78 -2.39
C LEU A 108 2.75 8.92 -2.17
N LYS A 109 3.46 9.61 -3.08
CA LYS A 109 4.91 9.84 -2.94
C LYS A 109 5.24 10.68 -1.71
N LYS A 110 4.48 11.76 -1.47
CA LYS A 110 4.62 12.59 -0.26
C LYS A 110 4.36 11.80 1.03
N SER A 111 3.40 10.87 1.02
CA SER A 111 3.11 10.03 2.18
C SER A 111 4.28 9.10 2.55
N VAL A 112 5.04 8.64 1.56
CA VAL A 112 6.25 7.83 1.76
C VAL A 112 7.42 8.72 2.19
N GLU A 113 7.60 9.89 1.55
CA GLU A 113 8.63 10.88 1.92
C GLU A 113 8.48 11.33 3.36
N ALA A 114 7.25 11.55 3.84
CA ALA A 114 6.98 11.95 5.22
C ALA A 114 7.43 10.91 6.26
N ARG A 115 7.70 9.66 5.87
CA ARG A 115 8.28 8.63 6.76
C ARG A 115 9.78 8.79 6.92
N TRP A 116 10.43 9.52 6.02
CA TRP A 116 11.80 9.92 6.15
C TRP A 116 11.87 11.09 7.12
N HIS A 117 12.12 10.80 8.40
CA HIS A 117 12.65 11.81 9.31
C HIS A 117 14.17 11.79 9.20
N PRO A 118 14.84 12.83 8.66
CA PRO A 118 16.22 13.06 9.04
C PRO A 118 16.20 13.27 10.56
N LEU A 119 16.92 12.46 11.32
CA LEU A 119 17.04 12.57 12.78
C LEU A 119 17.71 13.88 13.26
N ASN A 120 17.73 14.94 12.46
CA ASN A 120 18.35 16.23 12.74
C ASN A 120 17.36 17.37 12.42
N SER A 121 16.40 17.60 13.29
CA SER A 121 15.80 18.93 13.49
C SER A 121 15.83 19.20 14.98
N SER A 122 17.00 19.66 15.44
CA SER A 122 17.23 20.30 16.73
C SER A 122 17.38 21.79 16.49
#